data_AF-A0A9E2BHM1-F1
#
_entry.id   AF-A0A9E2BHM1-F1
#
_cell.length_a   1.000
_cell.length_b   1.000
_cell.length_c   1.000
_cell.angle_alpha   90.00
_cell.angle_beta   90.00
_cell.angle_gamma   90.00
#
_symmetry.space_group_name_H-M   'P 1'
#
loop_
_entity.id
_entity.type
_entity.pdbx_description
1 polymer ?
#
loop_
_entity_poly.entity_id
_entity_poly.type
_entity_poly.pdbx_seq_one_letter_code
_entity_poly.pdbx_strand_id
1 'polypeptide(L)'
;MLALANKKGGYNEEDLLFLEILFNNTVALLERNKKDEEIKELAELAESANRAKSEFLANMSHELRTPLNAVIGFSDILIEGMGGPINDAQKEYLSDIKYSGNHLLNLINDILDLSKLEAGKMELDP
;
A
#
# COMPACT_ATOMS: atom_id res chain seq x y z
N MET A 1 -41.96 1.67 -17.99
CA MET A 1 -42.15 2.30 -19.32
C MET A 1 -43.37 1.80 -20.09
N LEU A 2 -43.77 0.53 -19.99
CA LEU A 2 -44.93 0.01 -20.74
C LEU A 2 -46.32 0.54 -20.32
N ALA A 3 -46.48 1.10 -19.11
CA ALA A 3 -47.79 1.50 -18.59
C ALA A 3 -48.39 2.78 -19.22
N LEU A 4 -47.56 3.74 -19.64
CA LEU A 4 -48.02 5.01 -20.23
C LEU A 4 -47.98 5.03 -21.75
N ALA A 5 -47.17 4.18 -22.38
CA ALA A 5 -46.91 4.22 -23.82
C ALA A 5 -48.13 3.88 -24.72
N ASN A 6 -49.29 3.53 -24.15
CA ASN A 6 -50.46 3.10 -24.91
C ASN A 6 -51.81 3.51 -24.27
N LYS A 7 -51.86 4.64 -23.55
CA LYS A 7 -53.09 5.12 -22.89
C LYS A 7 -54.08 5.66 -23.92
N LYS A 8 -55.28 5.06 -24.02
CA LYS A 8 -56.33 5.43 -24.99
C LYS A 8 -57.09 6.73 -24.69
N GLY A 9 -56.80 7.38 -23.56
CA GLY A 9 -57.23 8.75 -23.24
C GLY A 9 -55.99 9.58 -22.97
N GLY A 10 -55.99 10.85 -23.40
CA GLY A 10 -54.82 11.73 -23.30
C GLY A 10 -54.19 11.78 -21.91
N TYR A 11 -52.93 12.21 -21.84
CA TYR A 11 -52.16 12.25 -20.61
C TYR A 11 -52.74 13.29 -19.62
N ASN A 12 -52.92 12.90 -18.37
CA ASN A 12 -53.35 13.77 -17.29
C ASN A 12 -52.15 14.21 -16.41
N GLU A 13 -52.39 15.09 -15.42
CA GLU A 13 -51.33 15.59 -14.54
C GLU A 13 -50.63 14.49 -13.74
N GLU A 14 -51.35 13.42 -13.36
CA GLU A 14 -50.75 12.27 -12.68
C GLU A 14 -49.79 11.49 -13.59
N ASP A 15 -50.11 11.34 -14.89
CA ASP A 15 -49.22 10.71 -15.86
C ASP A 15 -47.93 11.54 -16.04
N LEU A 16 -48.05 12.87 -16.05
CA LEU A 16 -46.93 13.80 -16.15
C LEU A 16 -46.05 13.76 -14.89
N LEU A 17 -46.66 13.77 -13.71
CA LEU A 17 -45.96 13.66 -12.43
C LEU A 17 -45.20 12.32 -12.32
N PHE A 18 -45.83 11.23 -12.75
CA PHE A 18 -45.18 9.93 -12.78
C PHE A 18 -43.98 9.91 -13.74
N LEU A 19 -44.10 10.54 -14.91
CA LEU A 19 -43.00 10.66 -15.87
C LEU A 19 -41.85 11.50 -15.32
N GLU A 20 -42.14 12.59 -14.63
CA GLU A 20 -41.14 13.44 -13.97
C GLU A 20 -40.38 12.68 -12.87
N ILE A 21 -41.10 11.96 -12.01
CA ILE A 21 -40.49 11.10 -10.98
C ILE A 21 -39.61 10.02 -11.61
N LEU A 22 -40.10 9.34 -12.66
CA LEU A 22 -39.32 8.34 -13.37
C LEU A 22 -38.06 8.93 -14.00
N PHE A 23 -38.16 10.10 -14.64
CA PHE A 23 -37.03 10.78 -15.26
C PHE A 23 -35.97 11.12 -14.21
N ASN A 24 -36.36 11.77 -13.12
CA ASN A 24 -35.45 12.15 -12.04
C ASN A 24 -34.77 10.92 -11.41
N ASN A 25 -35.52 9.84 -11.16
CA ASN A 25 -34.96 8.60 -10.64
C ASN A 25 -34.00 7.93 -11.65
N THR A 26 -34.33 7.95 -12.94
CA THR A 26 -33.47 7.36 -13.98
C THR A 26 -32.17 8.13 -14.12
N VAL A 27 -32.21 9.47 -14.10
CA VAL A 27 -31.02 10.32 -14.11
C VAL A 27 -30.17 10.06 -12.87
N ALA A 28 -30.77 10.03 -11.68
CA ALA A 28 -30.04 9.74 -10.44
C ALA A 28 -29.38 8.35 -10.45
N LEU A 29 -30.04 7.33 -11.01
CA LEU A 29 -29.47 5.99 -11.17
C LEU A 29 -28.28 5.98 -12.14
N LEU A 30 -28.37 6.70 -13.26
CA LEU A 30 -27.28 6.78 -14.23
C LEU A 30 -26.06 7.50 -13.64
N GLU A 31 -26.27 8.61 -12.92
CA GLU A 31 -25.19 9.33 -12.24
C GLU A 31 -24.53 8.46 -11.16
N ARG A 32 -25.32 7.71 -10.39
CA ARG A 32 -24.81 6.78 -9.38
C ARG A 32 -23.98 5.68 -10.02
N ASN A 33 -24.47 5.01 -11.06
CA ASN A 33 -23.74 3.93 -11.72
C ASN A 33 -22.39 4.43 -12.27
N LYS A 34 -22.37 5.63 -12.86
CA LYS A 34 -21.14 6.24 -13.35
C LYS A 34 -20.14 6.52 -12.22
N LYS A 35 -20.61 7.00 -11.06
CA LYS A 35 -19.75 7.19 -9.88
C LYS A 35 -19.25 5.87 -9.32
N ASP A 36 -20.10 4.85 -9.29
CA ASP A 36 -19.73 3.51 -8.80
C ASP A 36 -18.63 2.90 -9.71
N GLU A 37 -18.71 3.08 -11.03
CA GLU A 37 -17.65 2.70 -11.99
C GLU A 37 -16.35 3.48 -11.74
N GLU A 38 -16.42 4.81 -11.58
CA GLU A 38 -15.25 5.65 -11.31
C GLU A 38 -14.57 5.29 -9.98
N ILE A 39 -15.35 5.05 -8.91
CA ILE A 39 -14.84 4.59 -7.62
C ILE A 39 -14.14 3.25 -7.77
N LYS A 40 -14.70 2.33 -8.56
CA LYS A 40 -14.10 1.01 -8.80
C LYS A 40 -12.77 1.13 -9.52
N GLU A 41 -12.68 1.94 -10.58
CA GLU A 41 -11.44 2.18 -11.31
C GLU A 41 -10.36 2.81 -10.40
N LEU A 42 -10.74 3.80 -9.59
CA LEU A 42 -9.83 4.42 -8.62
C LEU A 42 -9.36 3.43 -7.55
N ALA A 43 -10.24 2.53 -7.08
CA ALA A 43 -9.89 1.49 -6.12
C ALA A 43 -8.89 0.49 -6.71
N GLU A 44 -9.11 0.03 -7.95
CA GLU A 44 -8.19 -0.87 -8.65
C GLU A 44 -6.82 -0.23 -8.88
N LEU A 45 -6.79 1.06 -9.24
CA LEU A 45 -5.56 1.82 -9.40
C LEU A 45 -4.81 1.96 -8.07
N ALA A 46 -5.51 2.31 -7.00
CA ALA A 46 -4.94 2.44 -5.66
C ALA A 46 -4.37 1.11 -5.16
N GLU A 47 -5.08 0.00 -5.37
CA GLU A 47 -4.62 -1.32 -4.99
C GLU A 47 -3.37 -1.74 -5.79
N SER A 48 -3.35 -1.46 -7.10
CA SER A 48 -2.17 -1.72 -7.94
C SER A 48 -0.96 -0.92 -7.49
N ALA A 49 -1.13 0.36 -7.16
CA ALA A 49 -0.07 1.21 -6.63
C ALA A 49 0.45 0.67 -5.28
N ASN A 50 -0.44 0.22 -4.40
CA ASN A 50 -0.04 -0.34 -3.10
C ASN A 50 0.73 -1.66 -3.24
N ARG A 51 0.32 -2.53 -4.18
CA ARG A 51 1.07 -3.75 -4.52
C ARG A 51 2.47 -3.42 -5.02
N ALA A 52 2.60 -2.48 -5.96
CA ALA A 52 3.89 -2.05 -6.49
C ALA A 52 4.80 -1.45 -5.40
N LYS A 53 4.24 -0.60 -4.51
CA LYS A 53 4.96 -0.06 -3.34
C LYS A 53 5.47 -1.19 -2.44
N SER A 54 4.62 -2.17 -2.13
CA SER A 54 4.97 -3.30 -1.25
C SER A 54 6.09 -4.15 -1.84
N GLU A 55 5.99 -4.48 -3.13
CA GLU A 55 7.01 -5.26 -3.85
C GLU A 55 8.34 -4.51 -3.90
N PHE A 56 8.32 -3.22 -4.23
CA PHE A 56 9.50 -2.38 -4.23
C PHE A 56 10.22 -2.38 -2.88
N LEU A 57 9.48 -2.16 -1.79
CA LEU A 57 10.07 -2.12 -0.45
C LEU A 57 10.62 -3.47 0.01
N ALA A 58 9.92 -4.57 -0.30
CA ALA A 58 10.41 -5.92 -0.03
C ALA A 58 11.73 -6.19 -0.76
N ASN A 59 11.79 -5.91 -2.06
CA ASN A 59 13.00 -6.10 -2.86
C ASN A 59 14.16 -5.25 -2.35
N MET A 60 13.91 -3.97 -2.08
CA MET A 60 14.94 -3.08 -1.53
C MET A 60 15.46 -3.56 -0.18
N SER A 61 14.58 -4.05 0.70
CA SER A 61 15.02 -4.61 1.98
C SER A 61 15.95 -5.81 1.81
N HIS A 62 15.64 -6.74 0.90
CA HIS A 62 16.51 -7.87 0.61
C HIS A 62 17.87 -7.43 0.03
N GLU A 63 17.87 -6.48 -0.90
CA GLU A 63 19.10 -5.96 -1.49
C GLU A 63 19.96 -5.18 -0.49
N LEU A 64 19.36 -4.50 0.48
CA LEU A 64 20.08 -3.77 1.53
C LEU A 64 20.60 -4.67 2.65
N ARG A 65 19.83 -5.71 3.04
CA ARG A 65 20.23 -6.65 4.11
C ARG A 65 21.55 -7.36 3.81
N THR A 66 21.76 -7.77 2.56
CA THR A 66 22.98 -8.51 2.16
C THR A 66 24.27 -7.71 2.42
N PRO A 67 24.46 -6.50 1.86
CA PRO A 67 25.64 -5.69 2.12
C PRO A 67 25.74 -5.21 3.57
N LEU A 68 24.62 -4.90 4.24
CA LEU A 68 24.64 -4.52 5.66
C LEU A 68 25.12 -5.65 6.57
N ASN A 69 24.60 -6.86 6.37
CA ASN A 69 25.03 -8.04 7.11
C ASN A 69 26.51 -8.34 6.85
N ALA A 70 26.99 -8.13 5.62
CA ALA A 70 28.41 -8.26 5.32
C ALA A 70 29.25 -7.24 6.10
N VAL A 71 28.87 -5.95 6.11
CA VAL A 71 29.59 -4.91 6.86
C VAL A 71 29.60 -5.22 8.37
N ILE A 72 28.45 -5.57 8.94
CA ILE A 72 28.33 -5.94 10.36
C ILE A 72 29.19 -7.16 10.68
N GLY A 73 29.09 -8.21 9.85
CA GLY A 73 29.86 -9.44 10.04
C GLY A 73 31.37 -9.24 9.94
N PHE A 74 31.83 -8.43 8.97
CA PHE A 74 33.26 -8.08 8.89
C PHE A 74 33.71 -7.24 10.07
N SER A 75 32.88 -6.30 10.55
CA SER A 75 33.18 -5.56 11.78
C SER A 75 33.33 -6.50 12.97
N ASP A 76 32.46 -7.50 13.09
CA ASP A 76 32.54 -8.51 14.16
C ASP A 76 33.81 -9.36 14.09
N ILE A 77 34.11 -9.92 12.92
CA ILE A 77 35.31 -10.73 12.69
C ILE A 77 36.60 -9.94 13.02
N LEU A 78 36.64 -8.65 12.70
CA LEU A 78 37.78 -7.78 13.03
C LEU A 78 37.87 -7.46 14.52
N ILE A 79 36.74 -7.19 15.19
CA ILE A 79 36.69 -6.97 16.64
C ILE A 79 37.11 -8.24 17.41
N GLU A 80 36.74 -9.42 16.92
CA GLU A 80 37.11 -10.73 17.47
C GLU A 80 38.59 -11.10 17.22
N GLY A 81 39.33 -10.27 16.48
CA GLY A 81 40.76 -10.45 16.24
C GLY A 81 41.10 -11.48 15.17
N MET A 82 40.12 -12.00 14.43
CA MET A 82 40.35 -12.98 13.37
C MET A 82 41.13 -12.39 12.18
N GLY A 83 41.09 -11.07 12.00
CA GLY A 83 41.88 -10.33 11.01
C GLY A 83 43.27 -9.87 11.50
N GLY A 84 43.67 -10.27 12.70
CA GLY A 84 44.87 -9.78 13.38
C GLY A 84 44.58 -8.70 14.44
N PRO A 85 45.61 -8.21 15.15
CA PRO A 85 45.44 -7.25 16.22
C PRO A 85 44.99 -5.88 15.68
N ILE A 86 44.03 -5.29 16.37
CA ILE A 86 43.55 -3.93 16.15
C ILE A 86 43.86 -3.05 17.38
N ASN A 87 44.03 -1.74 17.17
CA ASN A 87 44.20 -0.78 18.26
C ASN A 87 42.84 -0.31 18.82
N ASP A 88 42.87 0.42 19.94
CA ASP A 88 41.65 0.86 20.63
C ASP A 88 40.77 1.76 19.76
N ALA A 89 41.37 2.66 18.98
CA ALA A 89 40.62 3.55 18.09
C ALA A 89 39.93 2.77 16.95
N GLN A 90 40.61 1.77 16.36
CA GLN A 90 40.02 0.88 15.36
C GLN A 90 38.85 0.09 15.95
N LYS A 91 38.98 -0.37 17.19
CA LYS A 91 37.91 -1.09 17.89
C LYS A 91 36.68 -0.20 18.12
N GLU A 92 36.88 1.06 18.49
CA GLU A 92 35.82 2.06 18.62
C GLU A 92 35.10 2.27 17.28
N TYR A 93 35.85 2.56 16.21
CA TYR A 93 35.26 2.76 14.87
C TYR A 93 34.49 1.54 14.36
N LEU A 94 35.01 0.33 14.56
CA LEU A 94 34.31 -0.90 14.17
C LEU A 94 33.03 -1.11 14.99
N SER A 95 33.04 -0.74 16.26
CA SER A 95 31.86 -0.80 17.13
C SER A 95 30.78 0.19 16.67
N ASP A 96 31.17 1.41 16.27
CA ASP A 96 30.26 2.42 15.73
C ASP A 96 29.67 2.01 14.38
N ILE A 97 30.47 1.43 13.49
CA ILE A 97 30.01 0.87 12.20
C ILE A 97 29.00 -0.24 12.46
N LYS A 98 29.31 -1.17 13.38
CA LYS A 98 28.40 -2.26 13.76
C LYS A 98 27.08 -1.71 14.33
N TYR A 99 27.15 -0.76 15.27
CA TYR A 99 25.97 -0.15 15.86
C TYR A 99 25.09 0.52 14.80
N SER A 100 25.70 1.32 13.92
CA SER A 100 25.01 2.02 12.83
C SER A 100 24.38 1.06 11.84
N GLY A 101 25.07 -0.03 11.49
CA GLY A 101 24.53 -1.08 10.61
C GLY A 101 23.31 -1.77 11.22
N ASN A 102 23.36 -2.14 12.50
CA ASN A 102 22.22 -2.72 13.20
C ASN A 102 21.06 -1.73 13.31
N HIS A 103 21.34 -0.46 13.59
CA HIS A 103 20.31 0.58 13.63
C HIS A 103 19.60 0.73 12.27
N LEU A 104 20.35 0.74 11.17
CA LEU A 104 19.79 0.82 9.83
C LEU A 104 18.94 -0.42 9.47
N LEU A 105 19.36 -1.62 9.87
CA LEU A 105 18.55 -2.84 9.70
C LEU A 105 17.20 -2.73 10.42
N ASN A 106 17.19 -2.19 11.64
CA ASN A 106 15.94 -1.97 12.38
C ASN A 106 15.02 -0.98 11.67
N LEU A 107 15.55 0.16 11.21
CA LEU A 107 14.75 1.13 10.43
C LEU A 107 14.16 0.51 9.15
N ILE A 108 14.92 -0.34 8.45
CA ILE A 108 14.43 -1.05 7.27
C ILE A 108 13.28 -2.01 7.66
N ASN A 109 13.38 -2.71 8.79
CA ASN A 109 12.32 -3.59 9.27
C ASN A 109 11.06 -2.80 9.65
N ASP A 110 11.20 -1.67 10.34
CA ASP A 110 10.07 -0.81 10.73
C ASP A 110 9.29 -0.31 9.50
N ILE A 111 10.01 0.08 8.43
CA ILE A 111 9.38 0.51 7.17
C ILE A 111 8.65 -0.64 6.48
N LEU A 112 9.22 -1.85 6.50
CA LEU A 112 8.56 -3.03 5.95
C LEU A 112 7.29 -3.39 6.72
N ASP A 113 7.34 -3.35 8.04
CA ASP A 113 6.21 -3.73 8.87
C ASP A 113 5.07 -2.70 8.75
N LEU A 114 5.39 -1.41 8.67
CA LEU A 114 4.42 -0.38 8.29
C LEU A 114 3.76 -0.67 6.93
N SER A 115 4.55 -1.09 5.94
CA SER A 115 4.03 -1.39 4.59
C SER A 115 3.12 -2.62 4.57
N LYS A 116 3.41 -3.65 5.38
CA LYS A 116 2.53 -4.81 5.56
C LYS A 116 1.22 -4.41 6.25
N LEU A 117 1.30 -3.52 7.25
CA LEU A 117 0.14 -3.01 7.98
C LEU A 117 -0.78 -2.22 7.04
N GLU A 118 -0.24 -1.29 6.24
CA GLU A 118 -1.00 -0.54 5.24
C GLU A 118 -1.65 -1.43 4.17
N ALA A 119 -1.04 -2.58 3.86
CA ALA A 119 -1.60 -3.56 2.95
C ALA A 119 -2.66 -4.48 3.60
N GLY A 120 -2.94 -4.35 4.90
CA GLY A 120 -3.82 -5.25 5.65
C GLY A 120 -3.27 -6.68 5.78
N LYS A 121 -1.96 -6.87 5.59
CA LYS A 121 -1.26 -8.18 5.56
C LYS A 121 -0.49 -8.49 6.84
N MET A 122 -0.69 -7.73 7.91
CA MET A 122 -0.01 -8.00 9.17
C MET A 122 -0.70 -9.19 9.85
N GLU A 123 -0.11 -10.38 9.74
CA GLU A 123 -0.41 -11.46 10.68
C GLU A 123 0.20 -11.05 12.03
N LEU A 124 -0.67 -10.83 13.02
CA LEU A 124 -0.26 -10.69 14.41
C LEU A 124 0.23 -12.07 14.85
N ASP A 125 1.55 -12.29 14.83
CA ASP A 125 2.11 -13.48 15.46
C ASP A 125 1.91 -13.35 16.99
N PRO A 126 1.44 -14.40 17.70
CA PRO A 126 1.04 -14.31 19.12
C PRO A 126 2.17 -14.03 20.11
#